data_AF-A0A9Q0B669-F1
#
_entry.id   AF-A0A9Q0B669-F1
#
_cell.length_a   1.000
_cell.length_b   1.000
_cell.length_c   1.000
_cell.angle_alpha   90.00
_cell.angle_beta   90.00
_cell.angle_gamma   90.00
#
_symmetry.space_group_name_H-M   'P 1'
#
loop_
_entity.id
_entity.type
_entity.pdbx_description
1 polymer ?
#
loop_
_entity_poly.entity_id
_entity_poly.type
_entity_poly.pdbx_seq_one_letter_code
_entity_poly.pdbx_strand_id
1 'polypeptide(L)'
;MHSMSEPPEIITPQDQAGSTGYQESWSFLDDVKRRFEATQPEVYAAFIKALSNFYTSTQNPTGNSEAVLFETHETVKALLQGHGDLLERFERSLPQEYLYRRHEAAATRQS
;
A
#
# COMPACT_ATOMS: atom_id res chain seq x y z
N MET A 1 -11.48 -1.91 58.47
CA MET A 1 -10.95 -0.53 58.39
C MET A 1 -10.30 -0.37 57.02
N HIS A 2 -10.62 0.74 56.37
CA HIS A 2 -10.32 1.18 55.01
C HIS A 2 -8.84 0.99 54.57
N SER A 3 -8.60 0.42 53.38
CA SER A 3 -8.25 1.13 52.13
C SER A 3 -6.83 1.71 52.11
N MET A 4 -5.91 0.98 51.48
CA MET A 4 -4.91 1.60 50.62
C MET A 4 -5.09 1.00 49.23
N SER A 5 -6.04 1.62 48.51
CA SER A 5 -6.21 1.44 47.08
C SER A 5 -4.99 2.04 46.39
N GLU A 6 -4.04 1.20 45.99
CA GLU A 6 -3.28 1.53 44.79
C GLU A 6 -4.28 1.40 43.62
N PRO A 7 -4.53 2.47 42.86
CA PRO A 7 -5.32 2.32 41.65
C PRO A 7 -4.57 1.33 40.75
N PRO A 8 -5.25 0.33 40.14
CA PRO A 8 -4.63 -0.35 39.02
C PRO A 8 -4.27 0.74 38.03
N GLU A 9 -2.99 0.84 37.66
CA GLU A 9 -2.60 1.59 36.49
C GLU A 9 -3.56 1.15 35.38
N ILE A 10 -4.41 2.06 34.96
CA ILE A 10 -5.18 1.88 33.74
C ILE A 10 -4.08 1.83 32.70
N ILE A 11 -3.70 0.61 32.34
CA ILE A 11 -2.88 0.31 31.18
C ILE A 11 -3.76 0.74 30.02
N THR A 12 -3.74 2.04 29.79
CA THR A 12 -4.34 2.67 28.62
C THR A 12 -3.64 1.98 27.47
N PRO A 13 -4.35 1.35 26.52
CA PRO A 13 -3.72 0.88 25.30
C PRO A 13 -3.38 2.11 24.45
N GLN A 14 -2.40 2.88 24.90
CA GLN A 14 -1.78 4.01 24.25
C GLN A 14 -0.29 3.72 24.12
N ASP A 15 0.05 2.55 23.60
CA ASP A 15 1.36 2.34 22.98
C ASP A 15 1.31 1.15 22.02
N GLN A 16 0.49 1.25 20.98
CA GLN A 16 0.76 0.52 19.75
C GLN A 16 1.62 1.38 18.84
N ALA A 17 2.78 1.84 19.34
CA ALA A 17 3.84 2.45 18.54
C ALA A 17 4.66 1.39 17.75
N GLY A 18 4.10 0.18 17.58
CA GLY A 18 4.78 -0.97 16.99
C GLY A 18 4.58 -1.16 15.48
N SER A 19 3.78 -0.34 14.81
CA SER A 19 3.48 -0.57 13.39
C SER A 19 3.35 0.70 12.58
N THR A 20 4.32 1.63 12.68
CA THR A 20 4.37 2.84 11.85
C THR A 20 4.18 2.56 10.35
N GLY A 21 4.73 1.46 9.83
CA GLY A 21 4.51 1.05 8.44
C GLY A 21 3.09 0.60 8.10
N TYR A 22 2.43 -0.15 8.99
CA TYR A 22 1.02 -0.55 8.78
C TYR A 22 0.07 0.62 9.00
N GLN A 23 0.34 1.50 9.97
CA GLN A 23 -0.45 2.71 10.18
C GLN A 23 -0.35 3.64 8.99
N GLU A 24 0.84 3.87 8.44
CA GLU A 24 1.03 4.68 7.22
C GLU A 24 0.31 4.06 6.02
N SER A 25 0.43 2.73 5.83
CA SER A 25 -0.26 2.02 4.75
C SER A 25 -1.78 2.07 4.90
N TRP A 26 -2.28 2.00 6.14
CA TRP A 26 -3.70 2.07 6.43
C TRP A 26 -4.26 3.48 6.27
N SER A 27 -3.52 4.50 6.72
CA SER A 27 -3.84 5.90 6.47
C SER A 27 -3.85 6.22 4.98
N PHE A 28 -2.92 5.67 4.20
CA PHE A 28 -2.93 5.81 2.74
C PHE A 28 -4.19 5.21 2.11
N LEU A 29 -4.56 3.98 2.51
CA LEU A 29 -5.79 3.34 2.03
C LEU A 29 -7.05 4.13 2.40
N ASP A 30 -7.10 4.69 3.62
CA ASP A 30 -8.20 5.57 4.04
C ASP A 30 -8.29 6.85 3.20
N ASP A 31 -7.14 7.48 2.88
CA ASP A 31 -7.08 8.67 2.03
C ASP A 31 -7.59 8.37 0.61
N VAL A 32 -7.11 7.29 -0.01
CA VAL A 32 -7.56 6.82 -1.34
C VAL A 32 -9.06 6.52 -1.28
N LYS A 33 -9.51 5.80 -0.25
CA LYS A 33 -10.92 5.49 -0.06
C LYS A 33 -11.75 6.77 0.04
N ARG A 34 -11.40 7.74 0.87
CA ARG A 34 -12.18 8.98 1.03
C ARG A 34 -12.21 9.83 -0.24
N ARG A 35 -11.13 9.83 -1.03
CA ARG A 35 -11.05 10.54 -2.31
C ARG A 35 -11.91 9.90 -3.41
N PHE A 36 -11.82 8.58 -3.55
CA PHE A 36 -12.45 7.86 -4.65
C PHE A 36 -13.80 7.24 -4.29
N GLU A 37 -14.06 6.81 -3.06
CA GLU A 37 -15.36 6.21 -2.69
C GLU A 37 -16.52 7.21 -2.86
N ALA A 38 -16.28 8.50 -2.58
CA ALA A 38 -17.29 9.55 -2.74
C ALA A 38 -17.51 10.00 -4.19
N THR A 39 -16.50 9.86 -5.06
CA THR A 39 -16.54 10.41 -6.43
C THR A 39 -16.61 9.32 -7.50
N GLN A 40 -15.84 8.24 -7.33
CA GLN A 40 -15.58 7.17 -8.29
C GLN A 40 -15.36 5.82 -7.56
N PRO A 41 -16.42 5.18 -7.03
CA PRO A 41 -16.29 3.95 -6.26
C PRO A 41 -15.72 2.77 -7.09
N GLU A 42 -15.93 2.80 -8.41
CA GLU A 42 -15.34 1.86 -9.35
C GLU A 42 -13.81 1.94 -9.42
N VAL A 43 -13.25 3.16 -9.29
CA VAL A 43 -11.79 3.40 -9.28
C VAL A 43 -11.19 2.80 -8.01
N TYR A 44 -11.84 2.99 -6.86
CA TYR A 44 -11.42 2.37 -5.60
C TYR A 44 -11.45 0.83 -5.68
N ALA A 45 -12.53 0.25 -6.21
CA ALA A 45 -12.63 -1.20 -6.38
C ALA A 45 -11.53 -1.76 -7.30
N ALA A 46 -11.26 -1.08 -8.43
CA ALA A 46 -10.18 -1.44 -9.34
C ALA A 46 -8.80 -1.33 -8.68
N PHE A 47 -8.60 -0.30 -7.85
CA PHE A 47 -7.35 -0.07 -7.11
C PHE A 47 -7.07 -1.18 -6.09
N ILE A 48 -8.06 -1.59 -5.29
CA ILE A 48 -7.90 -2.70 -4.34
C ILE A 48 -7.61 -4.01 -5.08
N LYS A 49 -8.30 -4.28 -6.19
CA LYS A 49 -8.06 -5.46 -7.02
C LYS A 49 -6.64 -5.47 -7.60
N ALA A 50 -6.17 -4.31 -8.07
CA ALA A 50 -4.81 -4.13 -8.56
C ALA A 50 -3.79 -4.43 -7.44
N LEU A 51 -3.95 -3.83 -6.26
CA LEU A 51 -3.10 -4.12 -5.09
C LEU A 51 -3.04 -5.62 -4.76
N SER A 52 -4.19 -6.30 -4.68
CA SER A 52 -4.22 -7.74 -4.41
C SER A 52 -3.47 -8.57 -5.46
N ASN A 53 -3.63 -8.23 -6.75
CA ASN A 53 -2.89 -8.86 -7.84
C ASN A 53 -1.38 -8.60 -7.72
N PHE A 54 -0.98 -7.38 -7.37
CA PHE A 54 0.42 -7.01 -7.14
C PHE A 54 1.02 -7.87 -6.02
N TYR A 55 0.40 -7.86 -4.84
CA TYR A 55 0.88 -8.62 -3.68
C TYR A 55 1.00 -10.12 -4.00
N THR A 56 -0.04 -10.71 -4.62
CA THR A 56 -0.02 -12.12 -5.03
C THR A 56 1.13 -12.42 -5.97
N SER A 57 1.35 -11.57 -6.98
CA SER A 57 2.42 -11.74 -7.97
C SER A 57 3.82 -11.53 -7.38
N THR A 58 3.96 -10.67 -6.36
CA THR A 58 5.22 -10.48 -5.63
C THR A 58 5.54 -11.65 -4.70
N GLN A 59 4.52 -12.25 -4.06
CA GLN A 59 4.71 -13.38 -3.15
C GLN A 59 4.89 -14.71 -3.89
N ASN A 60 4.24 -14.87 -5.04
CA ASN A 60 4.37 -16.05 -5.89
C ASN A 60 4.82 -15.64 -7.31
N PRO A 61 6.13 -15.38 -7.49
CA PRO A 61 6.69 -15.03 -8.79
C PRO A 61 6.64 -16.26 -9.70
N THR A 62 5.63 -16.31 -10.58
CA THR A 62 5.55 -17.23 -11.72
C THR A 62 6.16 -16.55 -12.96
N GLY A 63 6.40 -17.30 -14.04
CA GLY A 63 7.03 -16.76 -15.26
C GLY A 63 6.27 -15.59 -15.93
N ASN A 64 5.02 -15.32 -15.57
CA ASN A 64 4.23 -14.18 -16.05
C ASN A 64 4.07 -13.05 -15.02
N SER A 65 4.66 -13.18 -13.82
CA SER A 65 4.46 -12.19 -12.74
C SER A 65 4.99 -10.81 -13.12
N GLU A 66 6.05 -10.69 -13.94
CA GLU A 66 6.57 -9.39 -14.36
C GLU A 66 5.56 -8.59 -15.21
N ALA A 67 4.90 -9.25 -16.17
CA ALA A 67 3.88 -8.62 -16.99
C ALA A 67 2.69 -8.17 -16.13
N VAL A 68 2.25 -9.02 -15.19
CA VAL A 68 1.16 -8.70 -14.26
C VAL A 68 1.52 -7.52 -13.36
N LEU A 69 2.74 -7.49 -12.81
CA LEU A 69 3.20 -6.40 -11.95
C LEU A 69 3.27 -5.08 -12.73
N PHE A 70 3.76 -5.10 -13.98
CA PHE A 70 3.79 -3.94 -14.84
C PHE A 70 2.38 -3.43 -15.21
N GLU A 71 1.50 -4.32 -15.64
CA GLU A 71 0.12 -4.00 -16.01
C GLU A 71 -0.67 -3.44 -14.82
N THR A 72 -0.47 -4.04 -13.64
CA THR A 72 -1.07 -3.60 -12.38
C THR A 72 -0.56 -2.21 -11.98
N HIS A 73 0.74 -1.98 -12.10
CA HIS A 73 1.35 -0.68 -11.81
C HIS A 73 0.83 0.43 -12.74
N GLU A 74 0.77 0.18 -14.05
CA GLU A 74 0.22 1.15 -15.01
C GLU A 74 -1.28 1.39 -14.78
N THR A 75 -2.03 0.34 -14.42
CA THR A 75 -3.43 0.48 -14.02
C THR A 75 -3.58 1.40 -12.81
N VAL A 76 -2.79 1.19 -11.76
CA VAL A 76 -2.82 2.06 -10.57
C VAL A 76 -2.45 3.51 -10.90
N LYS A 77 -1.47 3.72 -11.78
CA LYS A 77 -1.11 5.06 -12.28
C LYS A 77 -2.25 5.74 -13.02
N ALA A 78 -2.97 5.02 -13.87
CA ALA A 78 -4.13 5.55 -14.56
C ALA A 78 -5.28 5.87 -13.60
N LEU A 79 -5.53 5.00 -12.61
CA LEU A 79 -6.56 5.19 -11.58
C LEU A 79 -6.27 6.41 -10.68
N LEU A 80 -4.99 6.63 -10.34
CA LEU A 80 -4.53 7.75 -9.53
C LEU A 80 -4.14 8.98 -10.39
N GLN A 81 -4.46 8.98 -11.69
CA GLN A 81 -4.09 10.08 -12.58
C GLN A 81 -4.74 11.39 -12.12
N GLY A 82 -3.93 12.42 -11.90
CA GLY A 82 -4.37 13.70 -11.32
C GLY A 82 -4.21 13.81 -9.81
N HIS A 83 -3.83 12.72 -9.13
CA HIS A 83 -3.53 12.67 -7.70
C HIS A 83 -2.05 12.32 -7.47
N GLY A 84 -1.16 13.27 -7.77
CA GLY A 84 0.29 13.08 -7.66
C GLY A 84 0.75 12.69 -6.25
N ASP A 85 0.09 13.22 -5.22
CA ASP A 85 0.33 12.88 -3.82
C ASP A 85 0.07 11.39 -3.51
N LEU A 86 -1.02 10.82 -4.04
CA LEU A 86 -1.34 9.41 -3.85
C LEU A 86 -0.41 8.51 -4.66
N LEU A 87 -0.04 8.95 -5.87
CA LEU A 87 0.87 8.20 -6.72
C LEU A 87 2.27 8.09 -6.12
N GLU A 88 2.82 9.20 -5.60
CA GLU A 88 4.14 9.20 -4.95
C GLU A 88 4.17 8.27 -3.74
N ARG A 89 3.11 8.28 -2.92
CA ARG A 89 2.95 7.36 -1.79
C ARG A 89 2.85 5.91 -2.24
N PHE A 90 2.12 5.63 -3.32
CA PHE A 90 2.05 4.29 -3.90
C PHE A 90 3.43 3.82 -4.35
N GLU A 91 4.18 4.61 -5.11
CA GLU A 91 5.53 4.25 -5.57
C GLU A 91 6.50 4.00 -4.40
N ARG A 92 6.41 4.77 -3.32
CA ARG A 92 7.16 4.55 -2.07
C ARG A 92 6.76 3.29 -1.32
N SER A 93 5.53 2.81 -1.53
CA SER A 93 4.99 1.60 -0.89
C SER A 93 5.39 0.34 -1.65
N LEU A 94 5.95 0.46 -2.87
CA LEU A 94 6.39 -0.68 -3.66
C LEU A 94 7.65 -1.30 -3.06
N PRO A 95 7.77 -2.64 -3.05
CA PRO A 95 8.95 -3.31 -2.55
C PRO A 95 10.17 -2.97 -3.42
N GLN A 96 11.31 -2.72 -2.78
CA GLN A 96 12.57 -2.36 -3.45
C GLN A 96 12.98 -3.39 -4.52
N GLU A 97 12.69 -4.67 -4.29
CA GLU A 97 12.92 -5.77 -5.24
C GLU A 97 12.17 -5.56 -6.58
N TYR A 98 10.94 -5.04 -6.53
CA TYR A 98 10.19 -4.71 -7.75
C TYR A 98 10.83 -3.53 -8.49
N LEU A 99 11.24 -2.50 -7.75
CA LEU A 99 11.92 -1.33 -8.33
C LEU A 99 13.24 -1.74 -8.98
N TYR A 100 14.03 -2.57 -8.32
CA TYR A 100 15.30 -3.08 -8.83
C TYR A 100 15.09 -3.89 -10.12
N ARG A 101 14.18 -4.87 -10.09
CA ARG A 101 13.86 -5.67 -11.30
C ARG A 101 13.35 -4.82 -12.46
N ARG A 102 12.53 -3.80 -12.20
CA ARG A 102 12.06 -2.89 -13.23
C ARG A 102 13.19 -2.06 -13.84
N HIS A 103 14.13 -1.61 -13.02
CA HIS A 103 15.34 -0.93 -13.50
C HIS A 103 16.21 -1.86 -14.35
N GLU A 104 16.38 -3.14 -13.96
CA GLU A 104 17.11 -4.13 -14.76
C GLU A 104 16.40 -4.45 -16.09
N ALA A 105 15.09 -4.63 -16.07
CA ALA A 105 14.29 -4.88 -17.28
C ALA A 105 14.36 -3.70 -18.27
N ALA A 106 14.37 -2.46 -17.75
CA ALA A 106 14.53 -1.26 -18.57
C ALA A 106 15.94 -1.15 -19.17
N ALA A 107 16.98 -1.51 -18.40
CA ALA A 107 18.38 -1.48 -18.86
C ALA A 107 18.66 -2.55 -19.92
N THR A 108 18.10 -3.76 -19.76
CA THR A 108 18.31 -4.89 -20.69
C THR A 108 17.72 -4.63 -22.08
N ARG A 109 16.69 -3.78 -22.19
CA ARG A 109 16.11 -3.38 -23.49
C ARG A 109 16.93 -2.36 -24.27
N GLN A 110 17.97 -1.78 -23.68
CA GLN A 110 18.84 -0.78 -24.33
C GLN A 110 20.23 -1.33 -24.72
N SER A 111 20.48 -2.64 -24.59
CA SER A 111 21.75 -3.29 -24.93
C SER A 111 21.72 -4.00 -26.29
#